data_AF-A0AAD5ITB7-F1
#
_entry.id   AF-A0AAD5ITB7-F1
#
_cell.length_a   1.000
_cell.length_b   1.000
_cell.length_c   1.000
_cell.angle_alpha   90.00
_cell.angle_beta   90.00
_cell.angle_gamma   90.00
#
_symmetry.space_group_name_H-M   'P 1'
#
loop_
_entity.id
_entity.type
_entity.pdbx_description
1 polymer ?
#
loop_
_entity_poly.entity_id
_entity_poly.type
_entity_poly.pdbx_seq_one_letter_code
_entity_poly.pdbx_strand_id
1 'polypeptide(L)'
;MFFFISPSHSISSPPPAKPPYPHVKPLKVDLVMYYETLCQACADFITTDLVMKIFYTDLNTIVNLRLVPWGNAKVINSTIICQVTMSLSYIFKIFTLLYTFH
;
A
#
# COMPACT_ATOMS: atom_id res chain seq x y z
N MET A 1 -8.02 40.07 -66.43
CA MET A 1 -6.96 39.26 -65.81
C MET A 1 -7.55 38.71 -64.51
N PHE A 2 -8.11 37.50 -64.53
CA PHE A 2 -8.72 36.88 -63.34
C PHE A 2 -7.62 36.13 -62.57
N PHE A 3 -7.28 36.58 -61.37
CA PHE A 3 -6.37 35.89 -60.47
C PHE A 3 -7.14 34.81 -59.71
N PHE A 4 -6.96 33.55 -60.12
CA PHE A 4 -7.41 32.39 -59.34
C PHE A 4 -6.39 32.15 -58.21
N ILE A 5 -6.71 32.58 -57.00
CA ILE A 5 -5.96 32.22 -55.79
C ILE A 5 -6.53 30.88 -55.30
N SER A 6 -5.83 29.78 -55.55
CA SER A 6 -6.13 28.49 -54.91
C SER A 6 -5.60 28.48 -53.47
N PRO A 7 -6.44 28.29 -52.44
CA PRO A 7 -5.94 28.00 -51.11
C PRO A 7 -5.60 26.51 -51.06
N SER A 8 -4.32 26.17 -51.22
CA SER A 8 -3.82 24.83 -50.90
C SER A 8 -3.71 24.71 -49.38
N HIS A 9 -4.81 24.37 -48.70
CA HIS A 9 -4.75 23.94 -47.32
C HIS A 9 -4.39 22.46 -47.29
N SER A 10 -3.10 22.17 -47.11
CA SER A 10 -2.61 20.84 -46.76
C SER A 10 -3.07 20.52 -45.34
N ILE A 11 -4.22 19.85 -45.19
CA ILE A 11 -4.63 19.26 -43.92
C ILE A 11 -3.71 18.06 -43.69
N SER A 12 -2.71 18.22 -42.81
CA SER A 12 -1.98 17.08 -42.29
C SER A 12 -2.96 16.27 -41.42
N SER A 13 -3.24 15.03 -41.84
CA SER A 13 -3.96 14.08 -41.00
C SER A 13 -3.24 13.96 -39.65
N PRO A 14 -3.96 14.01 -38.51
CA PRO A 14 -3.35 13.75 -37.21
C PRO A 14 -2.63 12.40 -37.24
N PRO A 15 -1.47 12.26 -36.58
CA PRO A 15 -0.82 10.97 -36.46
C PRO A 15 -1.79 9.94 -35.86
N PRO A 16 -1.75 8.68 -36.32
CA PRO A 16 -2.64 7.64 -35.79
C PRO A 16 -2.48 7.57 -34.28
N ALA A 17 -3.62 7.63 -33.57
CA ALA A 17 -3.66 7.52 -32.13
C ALA A 17 -2.95 6.22 -31.71
N LYS A 18 -1.96 6.35 -30.84
CA LYS A 18 -1.21 5.21 -30.29
C LYS A 18 -2.23 4.26 -29.65
N PRO A 19 -2.22 2.95 -29.96
CA PRO A 19 -3.17 2.02 -29.38
C PRO A 19 -3.09 2.12 -27.85
N PRO A 20 -4.22 2.01 -27.11
CA PRO A 20 -4.21 2.04 -25.66
C PRO A 20 -3.20 1.00 -25.18
N TYR A 21 -2.12 1.46 -24.54
CA TYR A 21 -1.21 0.55 -23.86
C TYR A 21 -2.07 -0.26 -22.89
N PRO A 22 -2.05 -1.60 -22.92
CA PRO A 22 -2.70 -2.38 -21.89
C PRO A 22 -2.16 -1.87 -20.57
N HIS A 23 -3.07 -1.36 -19.73
CA HIS A 23 -2.72 -0.83 -18.43
C HIS A 23 -2.38 -2.04 -17.54
N VAL A 24 -1.17 -2.57 -17.71
CA VAL A 24 -0.65 -3.63 -16.87
C VAL A 24 -0.52 -3.03 -15.48
N LYS A 25 -1.43 -3.41 -14.58
CA LYS A 25 -1.27 -3.05 -13.17
C LYS A 25 0.08 -3.59 -12.74
N PRO A 26 0.99 -2.75 -12.19
CA PRO A 26 2.24 -3.25 -11.67
C PRO A 26 1.94 -4.33 -10.63
N LEU A 27 2.62 -5.48 -10.74
CA LEU A 27 2.49 -6.55 -9.77
C LEU A 27 2.96 -6.02 -8.41
N LYS A 28 2.05 -5.98 -7.45
CA LYS A 28 2.36 -5.62 -6.07
C LYS A 28 3.05 -6.78 -5.35
N VAL A 29 3.98 -6.45 -4.47
CA VAL A 29 4.68 -7.42 -3.61
C VAL A 29 3.92 -7.57 -2.30
N ASP A 30 3.74 -8.81 -1.83
CA ASP A 30 3.10 -9.06 -0.55
C ASP A 30 4.06 -8.76 0.62
N LEU A 31 3.69 -7.81 1.48
CA LEU A 31 4.39 -7.50 2.72
C LEU A 31 3.52 -7.94 3.89
N VAL A 32 3.88 -9.05 4.53
CA VAL A 32 3.12 -9.60 5.67
C VAL A 32 3.92 -9.43 6.95
N MET A 33 3.35 -8.74 7.92
CA MET A 33 3.96 -8.53 9.23
C MET A 33 3.18 -9.28 10.31
N TYR A 34 3.86 -10.19 11.00
CA TYR A 34 3.34 -10.86 12.18
C TYR A 34 3.77 -10.09 13.42
N TYR A 35 2.82 -9.64 14.22
CA TYR A 35 3.09 -8.79 15.39
C TYR A 35 2.31 -9.27 16.61
N GLU A 36 2.73 -8.81 17.79
CA GLU A 36 1.98 -9.00 19.04
C GLU A 36 1.33 -7.68 19.44
N THR A 37 0.04 -7.72 19.80
CA THR A 37 -0.72 -6.53 20.21
C THR A 37 -0.20 -5.86 21.48
N LEU A 38 0.53 -6.61 22.31
CA LEU A 38 1.07 -6.16 23.60
C LEU A 38 2.59 -5.94 23.58
N CYS A 39 3.27 -6.08 22.43
CA CYS A 39 4.72 -5.90 22.36
C CYS A 39 5.08 -4.44 22.06
N GLN A 40 5.89 -3.85 22.93
CA GLN A 40 6.42 -2.48 22.80
C GLN A 40 7.10 -2.25 21.44
N ALA A 41 8.09 -3.09 21.11
CA ALA A 41 8.88 -2.93 19.89
C ALA A 41 8.03 -3.10 18.63
N CYS A 42 7.03 -3.99 18.66
CA CYS A 42 6.07 -4.13 17.57
C CYS A 42 5.24 -2.87 17.38
N ALA A 43 4.70 -2.31 18.48
CA ALA A 43 3.92 -1.08 18.44
C ALA A 43 4.76 0.09 17.91
N ASP A 44 5.97 0.25 18.42
CA ASP A 44 6.88 1.31 18.00
C ASP A 44 7.19 1.17 16.50
N PHE A 45 7.68 0.02 16.04
CA PHE A 45 7.96 -0.23 14.62
C PHE A 45 6.75 0.05 13.70
N ILE A 46 5.54 -0.38 14.10
CA ILE A 46 4.33 -0.12 13.31
C ILE A 46 4.06 1.39 13.25
N THR A 47 4.10 2.07 14.39
CA THR A 47 3.74 3.50 14.49
C THR A 47 4.77 4.43 13.86
N THR A 48 6.07 4.13 13.98
CA THR A 48 7.16 5.03 13.58
C THR A 48 7.72 4.69 12.22
N ASP A 49 7.96 3.41 11.93
CA ASP A 49 8.67 3.01 10.71
C ASP A 49 7.69 2.61 9.61
N LEU A 50 6.77 1.70 9.93
CA LEU A 50 5.90 1.08 8.94
C LEU A 50 4.87 2.08 8.40
N VAL A 51 4.16 2.76 9.29
CA VAL A 51 3.19 3.80 8.92
C VAL A 51 3.85 4.92 8.15
N MET A 52 4.99 5.44 8.65
CA MET A 52 5.69 6.51 7.95
C MET A 52 6.12 6.08 6.54
N LYS A 53 6.72 4.89 6.40
CA LYS A 53 7.15 4.41 5.08
C LYS A 53 5.99 4.11 4.16
N ILE A 54 4.89 3.51 4.64
CA ILE A 54 3.79 3.11 3.76
C ILE A 54 2.96 4.30 3.30
N PHE A 55 2.72 5.28 4.16
CA PHE A 55 1.81 6.40 3.85
C PHE A 55 2.51 7.65 3.35
N TYR A 56 3.79 7.84 3.65
CA TYR A 56 4.56 9.02 3.22
C TYR A 56 5.57 8.71 2.11
N THR A 57 5.60 7.47 1.61
CA THR A 57 6.32 7.11 0.37
C THR A 57 5.38 6.44 -0.62
N ASP A 58 5.90 6.08 -1.79
CA ASP A 58 5.22 5.33 -2.83
C ASP A 58 5.12 3.82 -2.54
N LEU A 59 5.56 3.34 -1.35
CA LEU A 59 5.46 1.93 -0.97
C LEU A 59 4.03 1.39 -1.09
N ASN A 60 3.00 2.17 -0.72
CA ASN A 60 1.60 1.77 -0.85
C ASN A 60 1.16 1.43 -2.30
N THR A 61 1.86 1.97 -3.30
CA THR A 61 1.58 1.72 -4.73
C THR A 61 2.15 0.38 -5.19
N ILE A 62 3.18 -0.12 -4.53
CA ILE A 62 3.92 -1.33 -4.93
C ILE A 62 3.78 -2.51 -3.96
N VAL A 63 3.19 -2.32 -2.76
CA VAL A 63 2.97 -3.43 -1.81
C VAL A 63 1.50 -3.72 -1.51
N ASN A 64 1.22 -4.98 -1.19
CA ASN A 64 0.03 -5.43 -0.48
C ASN A 64 0.41 -5.66 0.99
N LEU A 65 0.12 -4.68 1.86
CA LEU A 65 0.40 -4.81 3.29
C LEU A 65 -0.65 -5.70 3.97
N ARG A 66 -0.21 -6.69 4.75
CA ARG A 66 -1.06 -7.46 5.67
C ARG A 66 -0.45 -7.48 7.06
N LEU A 67 -1.24 -7.11 8.07
CA LEU A 67 -0.87 -7.17 9.48
C LEU A 67 -1.57 -8.36 10.13
N VAL A 68 -0.81 -9.25 10.76
CA VAL A 68 -1.30 -10.50 11.38
C VAL A 68 -0.97 -10.51 12.88
N PRO A 69 -1.97 -10.41 13.77
CA PRO A 69 -1.75 -10.44 15.21
C PRO A 69 -1.50 -11.88 15.68
N TRP A 70 -0.25 -12.32 15.64
CA TRP A 70 0.20 -13.64 16.11
C TRP A 70 1.50 -13.53 16.90
N GLY A 71 2.56 -13.04 16.24
CA GLY A 71 3.88 -12.87 16.84
C GLY A 71 4.42 -14.14 17.51
N ASN A 72 4.76 -14.09 18.79
CA ASN A 72 5.30 -15.24 19.53
C ASN A 72 4.23 -16.15 20.17
N ALA A 73 2.96 -16.04 19.77
CA ALA A 73 1.92 -16.96 20.22
C ALA A 73 2.24 -18.41 19.81
N LYS A 74 1.92 -19.35 20.70
CA LYS A 74 2.13 -20.79 20.51
C LYS A 74 0.81 -21.53 20.55
N VAL A 75 0.69 -22.59 19.75
CA VAL A 75 -0.43 -23.53 19.86
C VAL A 75 0.03 -24.72 20.70
N ILE A 76 -0.62 -24.94 21.83
CA ILE A 76 -0.40 -26.11 22.69
C ILE A 76 -1.76 -26.77 22.92
N ASN A 77 -1.91 -28.02 22.49
CA ASN A 77 -3.18 -28.78 22.62
C ASN A 77 -4.40 -27.98 22.10
N SER A 78 -4.30 -27.42 20.90
CA SER A 78 -5.33 -26.57 20.29
C SER A 78 -5.67 -25.27 21.05
N THR A 79 -4.91 -24.95 22.10
CA THR A 79 -5.02 -23.68 22.84
C THR A 79 -3.95 -22.72 22.36
N ILE A 80 -4.36 -21.49 22.04
CA ILE A 80 -3.43 -20.42 21.70
C ILE A 80 -2.94 -19.79 23.00
N ILE A 81 -1.63 -19.83 23.22
CA ILE A 81 -0.96 -19.24 24.37
C ILE A 81 -0.13 -18.07 23.87
N CYS A 82 -0.49 -16.88 24.31
CA CYS A 82 0.25 -15.65 24.02
C CYS A 82 1.30 -15.39 25.10
N GLN A 83 2.45 -14.83 24.71
CA GLN A 83 3.41 -14.32 25.67
C GLN A 83 2.89 -12.97 26.20
N VAL A 84 2.71 -12.86 27.51
CA VAL A 84 2.29 -11.59 28.13
C VAL A 84 3.55 -10.86 28.60
N THR A 85 4.16 -10.11 27.70
CA THR A 85 5.15 -9.08 28.06
C THR A 85 4.44 -7.71 28.12
N MET A 86 3.64 -7.54 29.17
CA MET A 86 2.96 -6.34 29.70
C MET A 86 2.85 -5.02 28.87
N SER A 87 1.60 -4.59 28.59
CA SER A 87 0.97 -3.30 29.00
C SER A 87 -0.26 -2.99 28.12
N LEU A 88 -1.43 -2.84 28.74
CA LEU A 88 -2.72 -2.58 28.06
C LEU A 88 -2.75 -1.26 27.26
N SER A 89 -1.89 -0.29 27.57
CA SER A 89 -1.84 1.00 26.88
C SER A 89 -1.47 0.88 25.39
N TYR A 90 -0.75 -0.17 24.98
CA TYR A 90 -0.28 -0.35 23.61
C TYR A 90 -1.30 -1.01 22.68
N ILE A 91 -2.24 -1.77 23.24
CA ILE A 91 -3.39 -2.29 22.49
C ILE A 91 -4.13 -1.13 21.83
N PHE A 92 -4.40 -0.06 22.59
CA PHE A 92 -5.09 1.11 22.06
C PHE A 92 -4.32 1.78 20.92
N LYS A 93 -2.97 1.88 21.00
CA LYS A 93 -2.15 2.46 19.91
C LYS A 93 -2.28 1.69 18.60
N ILE A 94 -2.13 0.36 18.64
CA ILE A 94 -2.21 -0.46 17.43
C ILE A 94 -3.65 -0.49 16.89
N PHE A 95 -4.65 -0.62 17.75
CA PHE A 95 -6.06 -0.58 17.33
C PHE A 95 -6.45 0.76 16.71
N THR A 96 -6.03 1.89 17.29
CA THR A 96 -6.28 3.22 16.73
C THR A 96 -5.63 3.37 15.36
N LEU A 97 -4.40 2.90 15.16
CA LEU A 97 -3.77 2.93 13.84
C LEU A 97 -4.53 2.07 12.83
N LEU A 98 -4.86 0.82 13.18
CA LEU A 98 -5.65 -0.05 12.29
C LEU A 98 -7.00 0.56 11.91
N TYR A 99 -7.66 1.25 12.84
CA TYR A 99 -8.92 1.96 12.58
C TYR A 99 -8.75 3.25 11.78
N THR A 100 -7.58 3.89 11.82
CA THR A 100 -7.30 5.13 11.07
C THR A 100 -6.94 4.83 9.61
N PHE A 101 -6.51 3.60 9.31
CA PHE A 101 -6.12 3.17 7.96
C PHE A 101 -7.18 2.35 7.20
N HIS A 102 -8.38 2.21 7.76
CA HIS A 102 -9.56 1.71 7.06
C HIS A 102 -10.50 2.87 6.73
#